data_AF-A0A9D7S5Y3-F1
#
_entry.id   AF-A0A9D7S5Y3-F1
#
_cell.length_a   1.000
_cell.length_b   1.000
_cell.length_c   1.000
_cell.angle_alpha   90.00
_cell.angle_beta   90.00
_cell.angle_gamma   90.00
#
_symmetry.space_group_name_H-M   'P 1'
#
loop_
_entity.id
_entity.type
_entity.pdbx_description
1 polymer ?
#
loop_
_entity_poly.entity_id
_entity_poly.type
_entity_poly.pdbx_seq_one_letter_code
_entity_poly.pdbx_strand_id
1 'polypeptide(L)'
;MATYLAILIDRIITRYNNINVWHNLQETVEHPFGNKSIPMVFDYPEMNPFSSLSGSAFGQVDAITKYVEQEGSSFNYSNCVNTSSGLHQQFATKSINAVVTDPPYYDAIAYADLSDFFYVWLKRTLGIIYPYNFSTPLTPKSEECTAIKAHFEGDRIKAEKHFEGMLSDIFRNVEQQTEEIVSIMFAHQSTKAWTTLCNSILESKMNITGSWAIDTEQTVALKSNKSFLSSSVTVSCKPSLKSGLGDYKEVRKAIERTVEKEVEELYSLGFRGADLLTACFGQAVSEFGKYEKVEKADGSDVTVADLLEMARESAFNALLKGFDGDDFTKFYIGWLQLYSFAESEFDDAAKFSRVGLSINVAELFTEQILIKHGNKQTLGTFEERISANKNIGDRANNFLIDLVHRAMALYKGNNRKALLQYISKVAAQPENSFWRVITSLCEVLPNGSEDHKQALGLLTNKESLIRESKTVQATVTIQRTLFE
;
A
#
# COMPACT_ATOMS: atom_id res chain seq x y z
N MET A 1 17.79 33.77 -13.63
CA MET A 1 17.49 34.80 -12.61
C MET A 1 15.99 35.13 -12.56
N ALA A 2 15.36 35.63 -13.63
CA ALA A 2 13.94 35.99 -13.62
C ALA A 2 13.01 34.86 -13.13
N THR A 3 13.22 33.62 -13.58
CA THR A 3 12.48 32.43 -13.13
C THR A 3 12.62 32.17 -11.64
N TYR A 4 13.83 32.31 -11.07
CA TYR A 4 14.05 32.17 -9.63
C TYR A 4 13.36 33.28 -8.81
N LEU A 5 13.32 34.51 -9.33
CA LEU A 5 12.58 35.60 -8.69
C LEU A 5 11.06 35.36 -8.72
N ALA A 6 10.53 34.77 -9.79
CA ALA A 6 9.13 34.38 -9.86
C ALA A 6 8.81 33.24 -8.86
N ILE A 7 9.69 32.23 -8.74
CA ILE A 7 9.59 31.19 -7.70
C ILE A 7 9.61 31.80 -6.29
N LEU A 8 10.47 32.80 -6.05
CA LEU A 8 10.48 33.53 -4.79
C LEU A 8 9.13 34.19 -4.51
N ILE A 9 8.53 34.85 -5.51
CA ILE A 9 7.20 35.46 -5.38
C ILE A 9 6.19 34.38 -4.99
N ASP A 10 6.14 33.25 -5.69
CA ASP A 10 5.22 32.13 -5.39
C ASP A 10 5.40 31.61 -3.96
N ARG A 11 6.64 31.40 -3.52
CA ARG A 11 6.93 30.94 -2.14
C ARG A 11 6.49 31.95 -1.09
N ILE A 12 6.66 33.24 -1.38
CA ILE A 12 6.20 34.32 -0.52
C ILE A 12 4.67 34.26 -0.46
N ILE A 13 3.95 34.50 -1.57
CA ILE A 13 2.48 34.68 -1.59
C ILE A 13 1.68 33.59 -0.88
N THR A 14 2.19 32.35 -0.77
CA THR A 14 1.58 31.30 0.05
C THR A 14 1.39 31.66 1.52
N ARG A 15 2.09 32.69 2.03
CA ARG A 15 2.02 33.19 3.41
C ARG A 15 1.65 34.67 3.53
N TYR A 16 1.26 35.33 2.43
CA TYR A 16 0.82 36.74 2.40
C TYR A 16 -0.55 36.85 1.73
N ASN A 17 -1.51 36.12 2.29
CA ASN A 17 -2.85 36.05 1.76
C ASN A 17 -3.84 35.88 2.93
N ASN A 18 -5.12 36.08 2.63
CA ASN A 18 -6.20 35.99 3.60
C ASN A 18 -6.76 34.56 3.79
N ILE A 19 -6.04 33.53 3.32
CA ILE A 19 -6.43 32.11 3.43
C ILE A 19 -5.46 31.31 4.32
N ASN A 20 -4.45 31.95 4.88
CA ASN A 20 -3.51 31.36 5.82
C ASN A 20 -4.18 30.91 7.13
N VAL A 21 -3.52 30.01 7.85
CA VAL A 21 -3.95 29.53 9.17
C VAL A 21 -2.85 29.68 10.21
N TRP A 22 -3.22 29.75 11.49
CA TRP A 22 -2.26 29.81 12.58
C TRP A 22 -1.79 28.41 12.99
N HIS A 23 -0.48 28.18 12.98
CA HIS A 23 0.12 26.92 13.43
C HIS A 23 0.27 26.92 14.95
N ASN A 24 -0.67 26.31 15.68
CA ASN A 24 -0.67 26.31 17.14
C ASN A 24 0.61 25.74 17.80
N LEU A 25 1.24 24.69 17.22
CA LEU A 25 2.44 24.10 17.85
C LEU A 25 3.74 24.91 17.62
N GLN A 26 3.89 25.55 16.47
CA GLN A 26 5.08 26.31 16.09
C GLN A 26 4.91 27.82 16.31
N GLU A 27 3.70 28.25 16.67
CA GLU A 27 3.32 29.66 16.88
C GLU A 27 3.70 30.55 15.68
N THR A 28 3.43 30.05 14.46
CA THR A 28 3.76 30.72 13.20
C THR A 28 2.59 30.67 12.20
N VAL A 29 2.67 31.46 11.13
CA VAL A 29 1.75 31.41 10.00
C VAL A 29 2.02 30.19 9.14
N GLU A 30 0.98 29.42 8.84
CA GLU A 30 1.03 28.26 7.95
C GLU A 30 0.27 28.52 6.64
N HIS A 31 0.79 27.94 5.55
CA HIS A 31 0.20 28.07 4.22
C HIS A 31 -1.12 27.29 4.08
N PRO A 32 -2.03 27.70 3.18
CA PRO A 32 -3.36 27.08 3.03
C PRO A 32 -3.34 25.66 2.44
N PHE A 33 -2.22 25.22 1.87
CA PHE A 33 -2.09 23.95 1.13
C PHE A 33 -1.86 22.71 1.99
N GLY A 34 -2.06 22.80 3.32
CA GLY A 34 -1.94 21.64 4.21
C GLY A 34 -3.03 20.57 3.95
N ASN A 35 -4.20 21.02 3.48
CA ASN A 35 -5.25 20.15 2.97
C ASN A 35 -5.23 20.21 1.44
N LYS A 36 -5.68 19.14 0.76
CA LYS A 36 -5.75 19.04 -0.72
C LYS A 36 -6.81 19.96 -1.35
N SER A 37 -7.07 21.11 -0.73
CA SER A 37 -8.05 22.13 -1.11
C SER A 37 -7.65 23.48 -0.48
N ILE A 38 -8.16 24.58 -1.04
CA ILE A 38 -8.04 25.92 -0.45
C ILE A 38 -9.35 26.22 0.29
N PRO A 39 -9.38 26.17 1.64
CA PRO A 39 -10.59 26.43 2.39
C PRO A 39 -10.87 27.93 2.52
N MET A 40 -12.14 28.29 2.73
CA MET A 40 -12.49 29.60 3.27
C MET A 40 -12.12 29.61 4.77
N VAL A 41 -11.41 30.64 5.21
CA VAL A 41 -11.06 30.87 6.62
C VAL A 41 -11.65 32.20 7.07
N PHE A 42 -12.14 32.24 8.31
CA PHE A 42 -12.75 33.45 8.89
C PHE A 42 -11.72 34.36 9.56
N ASP A 43 -10.70 33.75 10.19
CA ASP A 43 -9.58 34.44 10.81
C ASP A 43 -8.29 34.06 10.07
N TYR A 44 -7.56 35.05 9.57
CA TYR A 44 -6.35 34.84 8.77
C TYR A 44 -5.17 35.64 9.34
N PRO A 45 -4.08 34.98 9.75
CA PRO A 45 -2.84 35.67 10.06
C PRO A 45 -2.03 35.93 8.78
N GLU A 46 -1.45 37.12 8.66
CA GLU A 46 -0.52 37.45 7.58
C GLU A 46 0.91 37.56 8.09
N MET A 47 1.87 37.06 7.32
CA MET A 47 3.29 37.19 7.64
C MET A 47 3.79 38.59 7.26
N ASN A 48 4.78 39.11 8.01
CA ASN A 48 5.51 40.33 7.62
C ASN A 48 6.69 39.97 6.69
N PRO A 49 6.76 40.52 5.46
CA PRO A 49 7.76 40.10 4.47
C PRO A 49 9.18 40.51 4.84
N PHE A 50 9.30 41.53 5.70
CA PHE A 50 10.57 42.07 6.18
C PHE A 50 10.97 41.52 7.55
N SER A 51 10.26 40.53 8.07
CA SER A 51 10.66 39.85 9.31
C SER A 51 11.92 39.01 9.11
N SER A 52 12.54 38.58 10.21
CA SER A 52 13.67 37.66 10.21
C SER A 52 13.26 36.18 10.33
N LEU A 53 11.96 35.89 10.22
CA LEU A 53 11.42 34.53 10.34
C LEU A 53 11.65 33.73 9.06
N SER A 54 11.63 32.40 9.16
CA SER A 54 11.85 31.51 8.01
C SER A 54 10.83 31.72 6.87
N GLY A 55 9.58 32.07 7.20
CA GLY A 55 8.52 32.39 6.24
C GLY A 55 8.62 33.77 5.58
N SER A 56 9.59 34.61 5.98
CA SER A 56 9.83 35.95 5.41
C SER A 56 10.41 35.88 4.00
N ALA A 57 10.40 37.01 3.27
CA ALA A 57 11.05 37.09 1.96
C ALA A 57 12.54 36.73 2.02
N PHE A 58 13.27 37.25 3.02
CA PHE A 58 14.69 36.94 3.22
C PHE A 58 14.92 35.48 3.56
N GLY A 59 14.07 34.88 4.42
CA GLY A 59 14.13 33.47 4.76
C GLY A 59 13.89 32.57 3.54
N GLN A 60 12.95 32.93 2.67
CA GLN A 60 12.71 32.19 1.43
C GLN A 60 13.86 32.34 0.41
N VAL A 61 14.49 33.51 0.30
CA VAL A 61 15.70 33.70 -0.54
C VAL A 61 16.85 32.83 -0.04
N ASP A 62 17.11 32.82 1.27
CA ASP A 62 18.14 32.00 1.89
C ASP A 62 17.88 30.51 1.62
N ALA A 63 16.64 30.04 1.79
CA ALA A 63 16.26 28.67 1.49
C ALA A 63 16.47 28.28 0.02
N ILE A 64 16.06 29.13 -0.93
CA ILE A 64 16.29 28.90 -2.37
C ILE A 64 17.80 28.84 -2.67
N THR A 65 18.57 29.78 -2.12
CA THR A 65 20.01 29.89 -2.41
C THR A 65 20.77 28.67 -1.88
N LYS A 66 20.48 28.26 -0.64
CA LYS A 66 21.04 27.04 -0.05
C LYS A 66 20.74 25.80 -0.87
N TYR A 67 19.51 25.67 -1.37
CA TYR A 67 19.14 24.54 -2.23
C TYR A 67 19.93 24.55 -3.55
N VAL A 68 20.04 25.71 -4.21
CA VAL A 68 20.81 25.85 -5.46
C VAL A 68 22.30 25.55 -5.24
N GLU A 69 22.90 26.01 -4.15
CA GLU A 69 24.30 25.74 -3.80
C GLU A 69 24.53 24.25 -3.49
N GLN A 70 23.61 23.63 -2.75
CA GLN A 70 23.69 22.21 -2.40
C GLN A 70 23.54 21.32 -3.65
N GLU A 71 22.49 21.54 -4.46
CA GLU A 71 22.25 20.74 -5.66
C GLU A 71 23.34 20.97 -6.71
N GLY A 72 23.78 22.22 -6.88
CA GLY A 72 24.85 22.58 -7.81
C GLY A 72 26.22 22.03 -7.44
N SER A 73 26.45 21.65 -6.18
CA SER A 73 27.69 21.00 -5.73
C SER A 73 27.60 19.48 -5.67
N SER A 74 26.40 18.93 -5.49
CA SER A 74 26.18 17.49 -5.26
C SER A 74 25.91 16.69 -6.54
N PHE A 75 25.38 17.33 -7.59
CA PHE A 75 24.98 16.64 -8.82
C PHE A 75 25.52 17.31 -10.07
N ASN A 76 25.82 16.50 -11.09
CA ASN A 76 26.04 17.01 -12.43
C ASN A 76 24.72 17.56 -12.99
N TYR A 77 24.78 18.65 -13.74
CA TYR A 77 23.59 19.21 -14.37
C TYR A 77 23.10 18.30 -15.50
N SER A 78 21.78 18.17 -15.62
CA SER A 78 21.12 17.51 -16.75
C SER A 78 20.74 18.54 -17.80
N ASN A 79 20.84 18.18 -19.08
CA ASN A 79 20.35 19.03 -20.16
C ASN A 79 18.86 18.76 -20.39
N CYS A 80 18.01 19.75 -20.09
CA CYS A 80 16.59 19.68 -20.38
C CYS A 80 16.35 19.94 -21.86
N VAL A 81 16.05 18.88 -22.62
CA VAL A 81 15.84 18.97 -24.08
C VAL A 81 14.47 19.56 -24.42
N ASN A 82 13.42 19.18 -23.70
CA ASN A 82 12.05 19.60 -23.98
C ASN A 82 11.18 19.66 -22.71
N THR A 83 10.10 20.42 -22.76
CA THR A 83 9.06 20.50 -21.71
C THR A 83 7.69 20.55 -22.37
N SER A 84 6.91 19.47 -22.26
CA SER A 84 5.58 19.38 -22.85
C SER A 84 4.72 18.37 -22.08
N SER A 85 3.41 18.38 -22.33
CA SER A 85 2.48 17.39 -21.81
C SER A 85 2.82 15.99 -22.32
N GLY A 86 2.67 14.98 -21.46
CA GLY A 86 2.76 13.56 -21.83
C GLY A 86 1.68 13.14 -22.84
N LEU A 87 0.66 13.97 -23.07
CA LEU A 87 -0.37 13.78 -24.11
C LEU A 87 0.16 14.01 -25.53
N HIS A 88 1.36 14.54 -25.68
CA HIS A 88 1.95 14.79 -27.00
C HIS A 88 3.26 14.04 -27.18
N GLN A 89 3.52 13.64 -28.42
CA GLN A 89 4.82 13.13 -28.82
C GLN A 89 5.82 14.30 -28.85
N GLN A 90 6.95 14.09 -28.17
CA GLN A 90 7.99 15.11 -27.95
C GLN A 90 9.33 14.72 -28.58
N PHE A 91 9.55 13.42 -28.78
CA PHE A 91 10.78 12.81 -29.22
C PHE A 91 10.53 11.82 -30.36
N ALA A 92 11.60 11.44 -31.04
CA ALA A 92 11.53 10.44 -32.09
C ALA A 92 11.11 9.07 -31.53
N THR A 93 10.52 8.24 -32.38
CA THR A 93 10.13 6.88 -32.03
C THR A 93 11.30 6.10 -31.45
N LYS A 94 11.09 5.48 -30.28
CA LYS A 94 12.09 4.67 -29.55
C LYS A 94 13.45 5.37 -29.36
N SER A 95 13.44 6.68 -29.08
CA SER A 95 14.66 7.47 -28.86
C SER A 95 15.01 7.66 -27.37
N ILE A 96 14.09 7.33 -26.47
CA ILE A 96 14.27 7.45 -25.03
C ILE A 96 14.58 6.07 -24.45
N ASN A 97 15.67 5.92 -23.69
CA ASN A 97 15.96 4.64 -23.05
C ASN A 97 15.01 4.36 -21.87
N ALA A 98 14.76 5.37 -21.04
CA ALA A 98 13.95 5.23 -19.83
C ALA A 98 12.95 6.38 -19.64
N VAL A 99 11.74 6.05 -19.21
CA VAL A 99 10.75 7.01 -18.71
C VAL A 99 10.44 6.70 -17.26
N VAL A 100 10.47 7.72 -16.40
CA VAL A 100 10.06 7.64 -14.99
C VAL A 100 8.90 8.60 -14.80
N THR A 101 7.77 8.11 -14.31
CA THR A 101 6.54 8.91 -14.18
C THR A 101 5.73 8.53 -12.94
N ASP A 102 5.07 9.53 -12.36
CA ASP A 102 4.14 9.40 -11.24
C ASP A 102 2.78 9.97 -11.68
N PRO A 103 1.91 9.16 -12.31
CA PRO A 103 0.63 9.62 -12.79
C PRO A 103 -0.30 10.03 -11.63
N PRO A 104 -1.20 10.99 -11.86
CA PRO A 104 -2.21 11.39 -10.88
C PRO A 104 -3.16 10.25 -10.47
N TYR A 105 -3.69 10.33 -9.24
CA TYR A 105 -4.56 9.32 -8.64
C TYR A 105 -6.04 9.71 -8.66
N TYR A 106 -6.75 9.45 -9.75
CA TYR A 106 -8.19 9.75 -9.88
C TYR A 106 -8.56 11.17 -9.41
N ASP A 107 -9.39 11.31 -8.36
CA ASP A 107 -9.88 12.56 -7.80
C ASP A 107 -9.11 12.97 -6.52
N ALA A 108 -7.94 12.39 -6.29
CA ALA A 108 -7.18 12.62 -5.06
C ALA A 108 -6.74 14.08 -4.88
N ILE A 109 -6.30 14.74 -5.96
CA ILE A 109 -5.83 16.14 -5.96
C ILE A 109 -6.33 16.81 -7.24
N ALA A 110 -6.92 18.00 -7.10
CA ALA A 110 -7.26 18.87 -8.22
C ALA A 110 -6.09 19.80 -8.51
N TYR A 111 -5.07 19.31 -9.22
CA TYR A 111 -3.83 20.04 -9.48
C TYR A 111 -4.07 21.30 -10.28
N ALA A 112 -4.94 21.26 -11.30
CA ALA A 112 -5.24 22.42 -12.13
C ALA A 112 -5.86 23.56 -11.30
N ASP A 113 -6.85 23.24 -10.46
CA ASP A 113 -7.53 24.21 -9.59
C ASP A 113 -6.57 24.79 -8.53
N LEU A 114 -5.75 23.95 -7.89
CA LEU A 114 -4.76 24.42 -6.92
C LEU A 114 -3.66 25.25 -7.58
N SER A 115 -3.27 24.89 -8.80
CA SER A 115 -2.23 25.58 -9.56
C SER A 115 -2.66 26.97 -10.03
N ASP A 116 -3.97 27.25 -10.15
CA ASP A 116 -4.45 28.60 -10.46
C ASP A 116 -3.97 29.64 -9.46
N PHE A 117 -3.80 29.26 -8.19
CA PHE A 117 -3.25 30.16 -7.17
C PHE A 117 -1.89 30.74 -7.59
N PHE A 118 -1.01 29.92 -8.18
CA PHE A 118 0.33 30.30 -8.63
C PHE A 118 0.33 30.82 -10.07
N TYR A 119 -0.46 30.19 -10.95
CA TYR A 119 -0.47 30.43 -12.39
C TYR A 119 -0.69 31.90 -12.73
N VAL A 120 -1.59 32.60 -12.02
CA VAL A 120 -1.90 34.00 -12.32
C VAL A 120 -0.73 34.94 -11.96
N TRP A 121 0.08 34.60 -10.94
CA TRP A 121 1.29 35.36 -10.59
C TRP A 121 2.45 35.05 -11.51
N LEU A 122 2.67 33.77 -11.81
CA LEU A 122 3.66 33.34 -12.79
C LEU A 122 3.37 33.91 -14.19
N LYS A 123 2.11 33.98 -14.61
CA LYS A 123 1.72 34.61 -15.88
C LYS A 123 2.08 36.10 -15.93
N ARG A 124 1.91 36.84 -14.83
CA ARG A 124 2.27 38.28 -14.79
C ARG A 124 3.77 38.51 -14.77
N THR A 125 4.53 37.62 -14.13
CA THR A 125 5.98 37.78 -13.92
C THR A 125 6.80 37.17 -15.04
N LEU A 126 6.36 36.04 -15.60
CA LEU A 126 7.07 35.24 -16.60
C LEU A 126 6.33 35.11 -17.93
N GLY A 127 5.11 35.62 -18.09
CA GLY A 127 4.32 35.44 -19.32
C GLY A 127 4.98 36.00 -20.58
N ILE A 128 5.82 37.02 -20.46
CA ILE A 128 6.61 37.54 -21.60
C ILE A 128 7.78 36.60 -21.94
N ILE A 129 8.37 35.93 -20.94
CA ILE A 129 9.52 35.04 -21.09
C ILE A 129 9.08 33.66 -21.60
N TYR A 130 7.93 33.16 -21.11
CA TYR A 130 7.36 31.85 -21.45
C TYR A 130 5.93 32.00 -22.00
N PRO A 131 5.73 32.65 -23.17
CA PRO A 131 4.41 33.00 -23.68
C PRO A 131 3.52 31.79 -23.98
N TYR A 132 4.11 30.66 -24.37
CA TYR A 132 3.37 29.42 -24.63
C TYR A 132 2.81 28.80 -23.35
N ASN A 133 3.61 28.73 -22.29
CA ASN A 133 3.21 28.17 -20.98
C ASN A 133 2.11 29.00 -20.29
N PHE A 134 2.06 30.31 -20.57
CA PHE A 134 1.09 31.23 -19.96
C PHE A 134 0.04 31.76 -20.94
N SER A 135 -0.19 31.04 -22.04
CA SER A 135 -1.09 31.45 -23.12
C SER A 135 -2.57 31.47 -22.70
N THR A 136 -2.99 30.52 -21.86
CA THR A 136 -4.39 30.41 -21.39
C THR A 136 -4.69 31.37 -20.24
N PRO A 137 -5.95 31.79 -20.02
CA PRO A 137 -6.31 32.66 -18.90
C PRO A 137 -6.00 32.05 -17.52
N LEU A 138 -6.25 30.75 -17.37
CA LEU A 138 -6.02 29.93 -16.18
C LEU A 138 -5.41 28.58 -16.62
N THR A 139 -5.05 27.72 -15.68
CA THR A 139 -4.58 26.36 -16.02
C THR A 139 -5.66 25.59 -16.80
N PRO A 140 -5.28 24.72 -17.76
CA PRO A 140 -6.25 23.97 -18.57
C PRO A 140 -6.83 22.77 -17.80
N LYS A 141 -8.06 22.88 -17.30
CA LYS A 141 -8.75 21.82 -16.52
C LYS A 141 -9.11 20.62 -17.39
N SER A 142 -9.43 20.86 -18.66
CA SER A 142 -9.79 19.79 -19.61
C SER A 142 -8.63 18.89 -20.01
N GLU A 143 -7.39 19.36 -19.86
CA GLU A 143 -6.16 18.63 -20.17
C GLU A 143 -5.52 17.99 -18.93
N GLU A 144 -6.13 18.19 -17.75
CA GLU A 144 -5.66 17.59 -16.51
C GLU A 144 -6.05 16.11 -16.47
N CYS A 145 -5.08 15.23 -16.20
CA CYS A 145 -5.31 13.79 -16.09
C CYS A 145 -5.95 13.39 -14.75
N THR A 146 -7.13 13.89 -14.39
CA THR A 146 -7.80 13.57 -13.10
C THR A 146 -9.26 13.14 -13.29
N ALA A 147 -9.86 12.57 -12.24
CA ALA A 147 -11.27 12.18 -12.21
C ALA A 147 -12.13 13.16 -11.38
N ILE A 148 -11.81 14.46 -11.42
CA ILE A 148 -12.52 15.49 -10.64
C ILE A 148 -13.92 15.71 -11.20
N LYS A 149 -14.93 15.11 -10.55
CA LYS A 149 -16.35 15.20 -10.97
C LYS A 149 -16.87 16.62 -11.18
N ALA A 150 -16.34 17.62 -10.47
CA ALA A 150 -16.78 19.00 -10.58
C ALA A 150 -16.54 19.58 -11.99
N HIS A 151 -15.53 19.08 -12.71
CA HIS A 151 -15.27 19.46 -14.10
C HIS A 151 -16.23 18.79 -15.10
N PHE A 152 -17.02 17.81 -14.64
CA PHE A 152 -17.93 17.00 -15.44
C PHE A 152 -19.39 17.11 -14.97
N GLU A 153 -19.82 18.30 -14.54
CA GLU A 153 -21.20 18.55 -14.08
C GLU A 153 -21.62 17.68 -12.87
N GLY A 154 -20.65 17.17 -12.10
CA GLY A 154 -20.87 16.24 -11.01
C GLY A 154 -21.00 14.77 -11.44
N ASP A 155 -20.89 14.46 -12.73
CA ASP A 155 -20.96 13.10 -13.27
C ASP A 155 -19.66 12.34 -13.04
N ARG A 156 -19.70 11.43 -12.07
CA ARG A 156 -18.58 10.58 -11.70
C ARG A 156 -18.15 9.63 -12.83
N ILE A 157 -19.09 9.10 -13.61
CA ILE A 157 -18.79 8.09 -14.63
C ILE A 157 -18.03 8.75 -15.79
N LYS A 158 -18.45 9.96 -16.18
CA LYS A 158 -17.74 10.75 -17.19
C LYS A 158 -16.33 11.10 -16.75
N ALA A 159 -16.16 11.53 -15.49
CA ALA A 159 -14.85 11.88 -14.94
C ALA A 159 -13.89 10.67 -14.90
N GLU A 160 -14.38 9.51 -14.47
CA GLU A 160 -13.58 8.28 -14.46
C GLU A 160 -13.17 7.86 -15.88
N LYS A 161 -14.09 7.92 -16.87
CA LYS A 161 -13.76 7.61 -18.27
C LYS A 161 -12.76 8.58 -18.90
N HIS A 162 -12.85 9.87 -18.56
CA HIS A 162 -11.90 10.88 -19.02
C HIS A 162 -10.50 10.58 -18.49
N PHE A 163 -10.37 10.33 -17.18
CA PHE A 163 -9.12 9.91 -16.55
C PHE A 163 -8.51 8.68 -17.22
N GLU A 164 -9.30 7.60 -17.39
CA GLU A 164 -8.84 6.35 -17.99
C GLU A 164 -8.38 6.54 -19.45
N GLY A 165 -9.13 7.33 -20.23
CA GLY A 165 -8.79 7.64 -21.62
C GLY A 165 -7.47 8.41 -21.75
N MET A 166 -7.29 9.48 -20.98
CA MET A 166 -6.04 10.25 -21.01
C MET A 166 -4.85 9.45 -20.51
N LEU A 167 -5.01 8.65 -19.46
CA LEU A 167 -3.92 7.81 -18.96
C LEU A 167 -3.45 6.83 -20.04
N SER A 168 -4.40 6.19 -20.74
CA SER A 168 -4.08 5.32 -21.87
C SER A 168 -3.42 6.06 -23.04
N ASP A 169 -3.83 7.29 -23.34
CA ASP A 169 -3.20 8.10 -24.39
C ASP A 169 -1.78 8.56 -24.01
N ILE A 170 -1.55 8.95 -22.75
CA ILE A 170 -0.21 9.27 -22.21
C ILE A 170 0.69 8.03 -22.33
N PHE A 171 0.23 6.88 -21.88
CA PHE A 171 1.02 5.64 -21.95
C PHE A 171 1.29 5.19 -23.38
N ARG A 172 0.36 5.43 -24.32
CA ARG A 172 0.62 5.20 -25.75
C ARG A 172 1.74 6.07 -26.28
N ASN A 173 1.78 7.36 -25.92
CA ASN A 173 2.87 8.25 -26.32
C ASN A 173 4.20 7.86 -25.66
N VAL A 174 4.16 7.46 -24.39
CA VAL A 174 5.34 6.95 -23.66
C VAL A 174 5.87 5.70 -24.35
N GLU A 175 5.01 4.74 -24.68
CA GLU A 175 5.40 3.52 -25.38
C GLU A 175 6.08 3.85 -26.71
N GLN A 176 5.49 4.71 -27.54
CA GLN A 176 6.04 5.03 -28.86
C GLN A 176 7.45 5.65 -28.81
N GLN A 177 7.76 6.40 -27.74
CA GLN A 177 9.01 7.12 -27.61
C GLN A 177 10.08 6.36 -26.82
N THR A 178 9.67 5.39 -26.00
CA THR A 178 10.56 4.65 -25.10
C THR A 178 11.00 3.32 -25.71
N GLU A 179 12.30 3.05 -25.67
CA GLU A 179 12.91 1.81 -26.15
C GLU A 179 12.93 0.73 -25.06
N GLU A 180 13.45 1.05 -23.87
CA GLU A 180 13.75 0.02 -22.87
C GLU A 180 12.75 -0.04 -21.73
N ILE A 181 12.77 0.92 -20.80
CA ILE A 181 12.09 0.79 -19.51
C ILE A 181 11.16 1.97 -19.23
N VAL A 182 9.99 1.66 -18.70
CA VAL A 182 9.04 2.64 -18.17
C VAL A 182 8.81 2.30 -16.71
N SER A 183 9.12 3.23 -15.82
CA SER A 183 8.91 3.12 -14.38
C SER A 183 7.74 4.03 -13.99
N ILE A 184 6.70 3.42 -13.44
CA ILE A 184 5.46 4.08 -13.06
C ILE A 184 5.29 3.97 -11.55
N MET A 185 5.35 5.10 -10.85
CA MET A 185 5.03 5.17 -9.44
C MET A 185 3.51 5.11 -9.26
N PHE A 186 3.05 4.32 -8.29
CA PHE A 186 1.65 4.11 -8.04
C PHE A 186 1.37 3.83 -6.56
N ALA A 187 0.69 4.75 -5.89
CA ALA A 187 0.27 4.62 -4.51
C ALA A 187 -1.26 4.47 -4.39
N HIS A 188 -1.78 3.27 -4.67
CA HIS A 188 -3.20 2.97 -4.41
C HIS A 188 -3.44 1.48 -4.08
N GLN A 189 -4.26 1.22 -3.06
CA GLN A 189 -4.58 -0.14 -2.60
C GLN A 189 -5.83 -0.74 -3.24
N SER A 190 -6.69 0.07 -3.88
CA SER A 190 -7.92 -0.45 -4.46
C SER A 190 -7.66 -1.33 -5.69
N THR A 191 -8.33 -2.49 -5.74
CA THR A 191 -8.31 -3.37 -6.92
C THR A 191 -8.72 -2.62 -8.18
N LYS A 192 -9.71 -1.73 -8.10
CA LYS A 192 -10.16 -0.94 -9.26
C LYS A 192 -9.03 -0.11 -9.85
N ALA A 193 -8.28 0.62 -9.02
CA ALA A 193 -7.20 1.47 -9.50
C ALA A 193 -6.04 0.65 -10.08
N TRP A 194 -5.73 -0.50 -9.47
CA TRP A 194 -4.77 -1.47 -10.03
C TRP A 194 -5.21 -2.03 -11.38
N THR A 195 -6.47 -2.42 -11.51
CA THR A 195 -7.05 -2.91 -12.76
C THR A 195 -6.94 -1.84 -13.85
N THR A 196 -7.30 -0.59 -13.54
CA THR A 196 -7.18 0.53 -14.49
C THR A 196 -5.74 0.77 -14.92
N LEU A 197 -4.78 0.81 -13.97
CA LEU A 197 -3.36 0.97 -14.30
C LEU A 197 -2.87 -0.14 -15.24
N CYS A 198 -3.13 -1.39 -14.86
CA CYS A 198 -2.71 -2.56 -15.64
C CYS A 198 -3.35 -2.57 -17.04
N ASN A 199 -4.64 -2.23 -17.14
CA ASN A 199 -5.32 -2.10 -18.44
C ASN A 199 -4.66 -1.03 -19.30
N SER A 200 -4.41 0.18 -18.78
CA SER A 200 -3.77 1.26 -19.55
C SER A 200 -2.35 0.89 -20.00
N ILE A 201 -1.56 0.17 -19.19
CA ILE A 201 -0.24 -0.35 -19.58
C ILE A 201 -0.35 -1.38 -20.70
N LEU A 202 -1.26 -2.35 -20.55
CA LEU A 202 -1.44 -3.43 -21.52
C LEU A 202 -2.01 -2.93 -22.85
N GLU A 203 -2.96 -1.98 -22.81
CA GLU A 203 -3.57 -1.36 -24.00
C GLU A 203 -2.58 -0.48 -24.77
N SER A 204 -1.64 0.13 -24.07
CA SER A 204 -0.57 0.93 -24.68
C SER A 204 0.56 0.11 -25.29
N LYS A 205 0.43 -1.22 -25.36
CA LYS A 205 1.45 -2.16 -25.88
C LYS A 205 2.72 -2.20 -25.04
N MET A 206 2.57 -2.05 -23.73
CA MET A 206 3.62 -2.36 -22.77
C MET A 206 3.24 -3.61 -21.99
N ASN A 207 4.25 -4.31 -21.48
CA ASN A 207 4.06 -5.39 -20.53
C ASN A 207 4.77 -5.07 -19.21
N ILE A 208 4.17 -5.50 -18.11
CA ILE A 208 4.75 -5.34 -16.78
C ILE A 208 5.89 -6.35 -16.62
N THR A 209 7.01 -5.91 -16.08
CA THR A 209 8.20 -6.74 -15.81
C THR A 209 8.46 -6.95 -14.31
N GLY A 210 7.77 -6.20 -13.45
CA GLY A 210 7.85 -6.35 -12.01
C GLY A 210 7.20 -5.18 -11.29
N SER A 211 6.78 -5.41 -10.05
CA SER A 211 6.25 -4.39 -9.16
C SER A 211 7.01 -4.44 -7.83
N TRP A 212 7.39 -3.27 -7.33
CA TRP A 212 8.23 -3.16 -6.13
C TRP A 212 7.54 -2.25 -5.13
N ALA A 213 7.23 -2.78 -3.95
CA ALA A 213 6.78 -1.96 -2.84
C ALA A 213 7.95 -1.14 -2.30
N ILE A 214 7.70 0.13 -2.03
CA ILE A 214 8.65 1.10 -1.47
C ILE A 214 7.99 1.70 -0.24
N ASP A 215 8.67 1.60 0.89
CA ASP A 215 8.31 2.34 2.10
C ASP A 215 8.61 3.82 1.87
N THR A 216 7.55 4.58 1.61
CA THR A 216 7.62 6.03 1.49
C THR A 216 7.08 6.65 2.76
N GLU A 217 7.91 6.83 3.80
CA GLU A 217 7.54 7.63 4.96
C GLU A 217 8.55 8.72 5.31
N GLN A 218 8.04 9.95 5.38
CA GLN A 218 8.29 10.84 6.51
C GLN A 218 6.92 11.17 7.12
N THR A 219 6.52 10.46 8.19
CA THR A 219 5.27 10.68 8.94
C THR A 219 5.29 11.97 9.77
N VAL A 220 5.35 13.13 9.11
CA VAL A 220 5.22 14.44 9.77
C VAL A 220 3.88 15.13 9.44
N ALA A 221 3.16 14.68 8.42
CA ALA A 221 1.84 15.24 8.09
C ALA A 221 0.78 14.85 9.13
N LEU A 222 0.01 15.86 9.58
CA LEU A 222 -1.03 15.82 10.62
C LEU A 222 -1.85 14.51 10.62
N LYS A 223 -1.56 13.66 11.61
CA LYS A 223 -2.24 12.38 11.85
C LYS A 223 -3.68 12.62 12.31
N SER A 224 -4.66 12.38 11.44
CA SER A 224 -6.04 12.09 11.83
C SER A 224 -6.42 10.70 11.34
N ASN A 225 -6.56 9.73 12.25
CA ASN A 225 -7.33 8.45 12.23
C ASN A 225 -7.77 7.78 10.91
N LYS A 226 -7.09 8.01 9.79
CA LYS A 226 -7.26 7.31 8.53
C LYS A 226 -5.94 6.63 8.24
N SER A 227 -5.98 5.31 8.10
CA SER A 227 -4.92 4.51 7.51
C SER A 227 -4.59 5.13 6.15
N PHE A 228 -3.51 5.90 6.08
CA PHE A 228 -2.91 6.32 4.82
C PHE A 228 -1.93 5.22 4.40
N LEU A 229 -1.88 4.96 3.10
CA LEU A 229 -1.01 3.99 2.45
C LEU A 229 0.40 4.01 3.04
N SER A 230 0.78 2.94 3.73
CA SER A 230 2.12 2.76 4.29
C SER A 230 3.17 2.43 3.22
N SER A 231 2.77 2.02 2.01
CA SER A 231 3.68 1.69 0.92
C SER A 231 3.19 2.24 -0.43
N SER A 232 4.11 2.87 -1.16
CA SER A 232 3.95 3.22 -2.58
C SER A 232 4.54 2.09 -3.42
N VAL A 233 4.00 1.84 -4.61
CA VAL A 233 4.48 0.74 -5.46
C VAL A 233 5.03 1.30 -6.75
N THR A 234 6.21 0.85 -7.15
CA THR A 234 6.76 1.18 -8.46
C THR A 234 6.58 0.00 -9.40
N VAL A 235 5.84 0.21 -10.49
CA VAL A 235 5.65 -0.77 -11.55
C VAL A 235 6.67 -0.51 -12.64
N SER A 236 7.44 -1.54 -12.97
CA SER A 236 8.36 -1.53 -14.11
C SER A 236 7.68 -2.17 -15.32
N CYS A 237 7.77 -1.52 -16.46
CA CYS A 237 7.17 -1.94 -17.71
C CYS A 237 8.19 -1.85 -18.84
N LYS A 238 7.97 -2.63 -19.90
CA LYS A 238 8.69 -2.50 -21.17
C LYS A 238 7.71 -2.49 -22.34
N PRO A 239 7.98 -1.73 -23.40
CA PRO A 239 7.29 -1.92 -24.68
C PRO A 239 7.36 -3.38 -25.11
N SER A 240 6.22 -3.96 -25.47
CA SER A 240 6.12 -5.38 -25.78
C SER A 240 5.11 -5.62 -26.89
N LEU A 241 5.48 -6.50 -27.82
CA LEU A 241 4.54 -7.02 -28.80
C LEU A 241 3.81 -8.21 -28.18
N LYS A 242 2.49 -8.11 -28.12
CA LYS A 242 1.62 -9.22 -27.75
C LYS A 242 1.51 -10.17 -28.93
N SER A 243 1.35 -11.47 -28.67
CA SER A 243 1.18 -12.45 -29.74
C SER A 243 0.12 -13.49 -29.40
N GLY A 244 -0.86 -13.64 -30.29
CA GLY A 244 -1.79 -14.76 -30.29
C GLY A 244 -2.86 -14.74 -29.20
N LEU A 245 -3.73 -15.75 -29.26
CA LEU A 245 -4.75 -16.04 -28.26
C LEU A 245 -4.17 -17.00 -27.21
N GLY A 246 -4.31 -16.64 -25.94
CA GLY A 246 -3.96 -17.51 -24.81
C GLY A 246 -5.15 -18.35 -24.36
N ASP A 247 -4.94 -19.64 -24.10
CA ASP A 247 -5.93 -20.47 -23.42
C ASP A 247 -5.93 -20.17 -21.91
N TYR A 248 -7.11 -19.95 -21.35
CA TYR A 248 -7.26 -19.63 -19.93
C TYR A 248 -6.58 -20.65 -18.99
N LYS A 249 -6.64 -21.95 -19.29
CA LYS A 249 -6.05 -22.97 -18.40
C LYS A 249 -4.53 -22.95 -18.44
N GLU A 250 -3.95 -22.68 -19.60
CA GLU A 250 -2.50 -22.55 -19.76
C GLU A 250 -1.99 -21.29 -19.05
N VAL A 251 -2.64 -20.15 -19.29
CA VAL A 251 -2.29 -18.88 -18.66
C VAL A 251 -2.44 -18.96 -17.14
N ARG A 252 -3.53 -19.55 -16.64
CA ARG A 252 -3.72 -19.77 -15.21
C ARG A 252 -2.59 -20.59 -14.59
N LYS A 253 -2.19 -21.70 -15.21
CA LYS A 253 -1.06 -22.51 -14.73
C LYS A 253 0.26 -21.76 -14.77
N ALA A 254 0.47 -20.91 -15.77
CA ALA A 254 1.66 -20.07 -15.86
C ALA A 254 1.69 -19.03 -14.72
N ILE A 255 0.56 -18.39 -14.44
CA ILE A 255 0.40 -17.45 -13.31
C ILE A 255 0.64 -18.16 -11.98
N GLU A 256 -0.01 -19.31 -11.73
CA GLU A 256 0.15 -20.07 -10.48
C GLU A 256 1.63 -20.41 -10.23
N ARG A 257 2.35 -20.89 -11.26
CA ARG A 257 3.79 -21.21 -11.15
C ARG A 257 4.65 -19.97 -10.92
N THR A 258 4.35 -18.88 -11.63
CA THR A 258 5.13 -17.63 -11.55
C THR A 258 4.95 -16.99 -10.17
N VAL A 259 3.71 -16.92 -9.68
CA VAL A 259 3.38 -16.37 -8.36
C VAL A 259 3.97 -17.24 -7.25
N GLU A 260 3.90 -18.58 -7.36
CA GLU A 260 4.50 -19.47 -6.35
C GLU A 260 6.01 -19.23 -6.21
N LYS A 261 6.72 -19.15 -7.34
CA LYS A 261 8.16 -18.86 -7.36
C LYS A 261 8.46 -17.47 -6.77
N GLU A 262 7.71 -16.46 -7.19
CA GLU A 262 7.90 -15.08 -6.75
C GLU A 262 7.65 -14.92 -5.24
N VAL A 263 6.61 -15.57 -4.72
CA VAL A 263 6.34 -15.58 -3.27
C VAL A 263 7.52 -16.15 -2.50
N GLU A 264 8.10 -17.26 -2.94
CA GLU A 264 9.26 -17.86 -2.27
C GLU A 264 10.48 -16.92 -2.28
N GLU A 265 10.79 -16.33 -3.44
CA GLU A 265 11.91 -15.39 -3.59
C GLU A 265 11.72 -14.13 -2.73
N LEU A 266 10.57 -13.46 -2.82
CA LEU A 266 10.27 -12.25 -2.07
C LEU A 266 10.17 -12.51 -0.56
N TYR A 267 9.63 -13.65 -0.15
CA TYR A 267 9.59 -14.04 1.25
C TYR A 267 11.02 -14.21 1.81
N SER A 268 11.95 -14.76 1.02
CA SER A 268 13.37 -14.85 1.40
C SER A 268 14.07 -13.49 1.54
N LEU A 269 13.60 -12.49 0.78
CA LEU A 269 14.08 -11.10 0.84
C LEU A 269 13.44 -10.29 1.98
N GLY A 270 12.52 -10.87 2.74
CA GLY A 270 11.87 -10.24 3.89
C GLY A 270 10.55 -9.53 3.56
N PHE A 271 10.04 -9.62 2.34
CA PHE A 271 8.71 -9.09 2.01
C PHE A 271 7.63 -9.87 2.76
N ARG A 272 6.68 -9.15 3.33
CA ARG A 272 5.54 -9.69 4.09
C ARG A 272 4.28 -8.90 3.74
N GLY A 273 3.13 -9.36 4.22
CA GLY A 273 1.90 -8.58 4.17
C GLY A 273 1.43 -8.20 2.76
N ALA A 274 0.84 -7.00 2.66
CA ALA A 274 0.33 -6.42 1.42
C ALA A 274 1.42 -6.11 0.38
N ASP A 275 2.65 -5.86 0.83
CA ASP A 275 3.79 -5.55 -0.05
C ASP A 275 4.19 -6.77 -0.87
N LEU A 276 4.22 -7.95 -0.24
CA LEU A 276 4.46 -9.23 -0.91
C LEU A 276 3.43 -9.47 -2.02
N LEU A 277 2.13 -9.28 -1.73
CA LEU A 277 1.07 -9.46 -2.71
C LEU A 277 1.22 -8.52 -3.89
N THR A 278 1.52 -7.27 -3.60
CA THR A 278 1.57 -6.24 -4.61
C THR A 278 2.77 -6.44 -5.54
N ALA A 279 3.89 -6.93 -5.02
CA ALA A 279 5.02 -7.38 -5.83
C ALA A 279 4.67 -8.60 -6.71
N CYS A 280 3.85 -9.53 -6.20
CA CYS A 280 3.38 -10.68 -6.99
C CYS A 280 2.43 -10.28 -8.14
N PHE A 281 1.63 -9.23 -7.98
CA PHE A 281 0.66 -8.81 -9.01
C PHE A 281 1.32 -8.41 -10.33
N GLY A 282 2.44 -7.70 -10.29
CA GLY A 282 3.15 -7.30 -11.50
C GLY A 282 3.60 -8.53 -12.32
N GLN A 283 4.11 -9.56 -11.65
CA GLN A 283 4.53 -10.80 -12.31
C GLN A 283 3.35 -11.61 -12.85
N ALA A 284 2.24 -11.70 -12.10
CA ALA A 284 1.03 -12.37 -12.58
C ALA A 284 0.46 -11.69 -13.85
N VAL A 285 0.43 -10.37 -13.86
CA VAL A 285 -0.03 -9.60 -15.03
C VAL A 285 0.96 -9.72 -16.20
N SER A 286 2.25 -9.90 -15.93
CA SER A 286 3.27 -10.13 -16.97
C SER A 286 2.98 -11.35 -17.84
N GLU A 287 2.55 -12.45 -17.22
CA GLU A 287 2.19 -13.69 -17.93
C GLU A 287 1.00 -13.48 -18.86
N PHE A 288 0.01 -12.69 -18.42
CA PHE A 288 -1.12 -12.33 -19.25
C PHE A 288 -0.77 -11.37 -20.38
N GLY A 289 0.12 -10.40 -20.12
CA GLY A 289 0.55 -9.41 -21.10
C GLY A 289 1.36 -9.96 -22.27
N LYS A 290 1.66 -11.27 -22.31
CA LYS A 290 2.24 -11.97 -23.46
C LYS A 290 1.22 -12.18 -24.59
N TYR A 291 -0.06 -12.23 -24.27
CA TYR A 291 -1.13 -12.57 -25.21
C TYR A 291 -1.93 -11.33 -25.59
N GLU A 292 -2.47 -11.29 -26.82
CA GLU A 292 -3.39 -10.22 -27.22
C GLU A 292 -4.71 -10.31 -26.45
N LYS A 293 -5.15 -11.54 -26.24
CA LYS A 293 -6.40 -11.88 -25.59
C LYS A 293 -6.29 -13.26 -24.94
N VAL A 294 -6.95 -13.45 -23.81
CA VAL A 294 -7.09 -14.76 -23.17
C VAL A 294 -8.56 -15.09 -23.07
N GLU A 295 -8.94 -16.26 -23.59
CA GLU A 295 -10.34 -16.68 -23.67
C GLU A 295 -10.60 -17.87 -22.73
N LYS A 296 -11.77 -17.87 -22.11
CA LYS A 296 -12.31 -18.99 -21.34
C LYS A 296 -12.91 -20.01 -22.30
N ALA A 297 -13.19 -21.21 -21.81
CA ALA A 297 -13.75 -22.30 -22.61
C ALA A 297 -15.16 -22.00 -23.18
N ASP A 298 -15.86 -21.02 -22.61
CA ASP A 298 -17.16 -20.52 -23.08
C ASP A 298 -17.04 -19.39 -24.12
N GLY A 299 -15.80 -19.01 -24.51
CA GLY A 299 -15.50 -17.93 -25.44
C GLY A 299 -15.52 -16.53 -24.82
N SER A 300 -15.73 -16.40 -23.51
CA SER A 300 -15.66 -15.11 -22.82
C SER A 300 -14.22 -14.70 -22.49
N ASP A 301 -14.00 -13.39 -22.44
CA ASP A 301 -12.67 -12.82 -22.22
C ASP A 301 -12.31 -12.86 -20.73
N VAL A 302 -11.04 -13.16 -20.44
CA VAL A 302 -10.51 -13.05 -19.08
C VAL A 302 -10.12 -11.60 -18.82
N THR A 303 -10.66 -11.01 -17.77
CA THR A 303 -10.37 -9.62 -17.40
C THR A 303 -9.12 -9.52 -16.53
N VAL A 304 -8.48 -8.36 -16.49
CA VAL A 304 -7.37 -8.12 -15.54
C VAL A 304 -7.80 -8.28 -14.09
N ALA A 305 -9.04 -7.94 -13.75
CA ALA A 305 -9.59 -8.15 -12.41
C ALA A 305 -9.60 -9.64 -12.03
N ASP A 306 -10.03 -10.51 -12.95
CA ASP A 306 -10.01 -11.96 -12.76
C ASP A 306 -8.58 -12.44 -12.44
N LEU A 307 -7.57 -11.91 -13.14
CA LEU A 307 -6.17 -12.30 -12.98
C LEU A 307 -5.56 -11.85 -11.66
N LEU A 308 -5.85 -10.62 -11.23
CA LEU A 308 -5.42 -10.11 -9.93
C LEU A 308 -6.02 -10.96 -8.80
N GLU A 309 -7.26 -11.42 -8.98
CA GLU A 309 -7.87 -12.37 -8.05
C GLU A 309 -7.16 -13.73 -8.05
N MET A 310 -6.89 -14.31 -9.23
CA MET A 310 -6.10 -15.54 -9.35
C MET A 310 -4.70 -15.42 -8.74
N ALA A 311 -4.05 -14.26 -8.89
CA ALA A 311 -2.75 -13.99 -8.30
C ALA A 311 -2.82 -13.98 -6.76
N ARG A 312 -3.87 -13.39 -6.17
CA ARG A 312 -4.10 -13.42 -4.72
C ARG A 312 -4.32 -14.84 -4.21
N GLU A 313 -5.15 -15.62 -4.89
CA GLU A 313 -5.40 -17.02 -4.52
C GLU A 313 -4.12 -17.86 -4.61
N SER A 314 -3.35 -17.67 -5.68
CA SER A 314 -2.07 -18.36 -5.88
C SER A 314 -1.05 -17.98 -4.82
N ALA A 315 -0.95 -16.70 -4.48
CA ALA A 315 -0.05 -16.21 -3.45
C ALA A 315 -0.44 -16.73 -2.07
N PHE A 316 -1.73 -16.73 -1.74
CA PHE A 316 -2.25 -17.32 -0.51
C PHE A 316 -1.88 -18.81 -0.41
N ASN A 317 -2.14 -19.58 -1.47
CA ASN A 317 -1.81 -21.01 -1.48
C ASN A 317 -0.30 -21.26 -1.35
N ALA A 318 0.54 -20.45 -2.01
CA ALA A 318 2.00 -20.53 -1.90
C ALA A 318 2.47 -20.26 -0.46
N LEU A 319 1.89 -19.26 0.22
CA LEU A 319 2.17 -18.97 1.62
C LEU A 319 1.81 -20.13 2.56
N LEU A 320 0.71 -20.81 2.26
CA LEU A 320 0.26 -21.96 3.06
C LEU A 320 1.16 -23.20 2.92
N LYS A 321 1.81 -23.41 1.77
CA LYS A 321 2.69 -24.57 1.53
C LYS A 321 3.87 -24.63 2.52
N GLY A 322 4.36 -23.48 2.96
CA GLY A 322 5.48 -23.40 3.92
C GLY A 322 5.08 -23.64 5.37
N PHE A 323 3.77 -23.72 5.68
CA PHE A 323 3.28 -23.78 7.05
C PHE A 323 2.71 -25.14 7.42
N ASP A 324 3.31 -25.78 8.43
CA ASP A 324 2.85 -27.04 9.00
C ASP A 324 1.93 -26.78 10.21
N GLY A 325 0.62 -26.84 9.97
CA GLY A 325 -0.42 -26.62 10.98
C GLY A 325 -1.81 -26.97 10.48
N ASP A 326 -2.79 -26.93 11.39
CA ASP A 326 -4.19 -27.17 11.07
C ASP A 326 -4.77 -26.07 10.16
N ASP A 327 -5.85 -26.40 9.46
CA ASP A 327 -6.43 -25.53 8.44
C ASP A 327 -6.88 -24.17 9.00
N PHE A 328 -7.42 -24.10 10.22
CA PHE A 328 -7.85 -22.84 10.83
C PHE A 328 -6.68 -21.94 11.19
N THR A 329 -5.58 -22.53 11.67
CA THR A 329 -4.33 -21.79 11.92
C THR A 329 -3.71 -21.29 10.62
N LYS A 330 -3.68 -22.12 9.58
CA LYS A 330 -3.24 -21.74 8.23
C LYS A 330 -4.07 -20.58 7.68
N PHE A 331 -5.40 -20.69 7.78
CA PHE A 331 -6.32 -19.64 7.39
C PHE A 331 -6.02 -18.34 8.15
N TYR A 332 -5.86 -18.40 9.47
CA TYR A 332 -5.59 -17.22 10.30
C TYR A 332 -4.33 -16.49 9.85
N ILE A 333 -3.21 -17.21 9.69
CA ILE A 333 -1.92 -16.61 9.30
C ILE A 333 -1.97 -16.09 7.85
N GLY A 334 -2.49 -16.90 6.92
CA GLY A 334 -2.63 -16.48 5.53
C GLY A 334 -3.52 -15.25 5.40
N TRP A 335 -4.64 -15.22 6.12
CA TRP A 335 -5.56 -14.08 6.12
C TRP A 335 -4.92 -12.82 6.68
N LEU A 336 -4.20 -12.96 7.81
CA LEU A 336 -3.45 -11.87 8.41
C LEU A 336 -2.38 -11.31 7.46
N GLN A 337 -1.76 -12.18 6.64
CA GLN A 337 -0.79 -11.75 5.65
C GLN A 337 -1.42 -11.04 4.45
N LEU A 338 -2.63 -11.41 4.04
CA LEU A 338 -3.31 -10.75 2.92
C LEU A 338 -4.00 -9.44 3.32
N TYR A 339 -4.74 -9.48 4.43
CA TYR A 339 -5.71 -8.46 4.82
C TYR A 339 -5.38 -7.80 6.16
N SER A 340 -4.41 -8.32 6.91
CA SER A 340 -4.17 -7.92 8.29
C SER A 340 -5.49 -7.98 9.11
N PHE A 341 -5.77 -6.97 9.93
CA PHE A 341 -7.04 -6.79 10.64
C PHE A 341 -8.03 -5.89 9.88
N ALA A 342 -7.83 -5.65 8.58
CA ALA A 342 -8.74 -4.81 7.80
C ALA A 342 -10.12 -5.46 7.63
N GLU A 343 -11.14 -4.63 7.44
CA GLU A 343 -12.47 -5.11 7.08
C GLU A 343 -12.46 -5.72 5.67
N SER A 344 -13.08 -6.88 5.52
CA SER A 344 -13.30 -7.55 4.23
C SER A 344 -14.78 -7.82 3.98
N GLU A 345 -15.09 -8.19 2.74
CA GLU A 345 -16.40 -8.73 2.38
C GLU A 345 -16.49 -10.21 2.74
N PHE A 346 -17.73 -10.72 2.86
CA PHE A 346 -17.99 -12.11 3.23
C PHE A 346 -17.54 -13.10 2.15
N ASP A 347 -17.68 -12.72 0.88
CA ASP A 347 -17.33 -13.57 -0.26
C ASP A 347 -15.84 -13.91 -0.31
N ASP A 348 -14.96 -13.01 0.19
CA ASP A 348 -13.53 -13.26 0.28
C ASP A 348 -13.24 -14.46 1.22
N ALA A 349 -13.89 -14.54 2.39
CA ALA A 349 -13.72 -15.69 3.28
C ALA A 349 -14.17 -17.01 2.65
N ALA A 350 -15.25 -16.98 1.86
CA ALA A 350 -15.72 -18.16 1.15
C ALA A 350 -14.75 -18.64 0.09
N LYS A 351 -14.00 -17.74 -0.55
CA LYS A 351 -12.95 -18.09 -1.51
C LYS A 351 -11.75 -18.70 -0.78
N PHE A 352 -11.14 -17.96 0.15
CA PHE A 352 -9.90 -18.40 0.80
C PHE A 352 -10.06 -19.63 1.71
N SER A 353 -11.25 -19.88 2.26
CA SER A 353 -11.53 -21.11 3.02
C SER A 353 -11.49 -22.39 2.17
N ARG A 354 -11.60 -22.25 0.83
CA ARG A 354 -11.55 -23.36 -0.14
C ARG A 354 -10.22 -23.43 -0.89
N VAL A 355 -9.42 -22.37 -0.85
CA VAL A 355 -8.11 -22.32 -1.51
C VAL A 355 -7.07 -23.01 -0.61
N GLY A 356 -6.74 -24.26 -0.93
CA GLY A 356 -5.72 -25.04 -0.21
C GLY A 356 -6.13 -25.49 1.21
N LEU A 357 -7.40 -25.31 1.58
CA LEU A 357 -7.96 -25.57 2.90
C LEU A 357 -9.30 -26.29 2.79
N SER A 358 -9.67 -27.04 3.83
CA SER A 358 -10.94 -27.78 3.93
C SER A 358 -11.81 -27.23 5.06
N ILE A 359 -12.09 -25.91 5.04
CA ILE A 359 -12.85 -25.24 6.10
C ILE A 359 -14.25 -24.86 5.62
N ASN A 360 -15.26 -25.10 6.46
CA ASN A 360 -16.57 -24.48 6.25
C ASN A 360 -16.55 -23.03 6.77
N VAL A 361 -16.91 -22.07 5.93
CA VAL A 361 -16.96 -20.64 6.28
C VAL A 361 -17.74 -20.37 7.57
N ALA A 362 -18.83 -21.09 7.82
CA ALA A 362 -19.62 -20.93 9.05
C ALA A 362 -18.83 -21.29 10.32
N GLU A 363 -17.87 -22.21 10.22
CA GLU A 363 -17.00 -22.60 11.32
C GLU A 363 -15.99 -21.50 11.66
N LEU A 364 -15.53 -20.71 10.67
CA LEU A 364 -14.64 -19.56 10.93
C LEU A 364 -15.29 -18.55 11.90
N PHE A 365 -16.59 -18.31 11.79
CA PHE A 365 -17.32 -17.45 12.72
C PHE A 365 -17.61 -18.15 14.04
N THR A 366 -17.92 -19.45 14.00
CA THR A 366 -18.21 -20.23 15.22
C THR A 366 -16.98 -20.27 16.13
N GLU A 367 -15.80 -20.50 15.53
CA GLU A 367 -14.50 -20.56 16.20
C GLU A 367 -13.86 -19.18 16.44
N GLN A 368 -14.62 -18.12 16.17
CA GLN A 368 -14.22 -16.71 16.36
C GLN A 368 -12.95 -16.35 15.58
N ILE A 369 -12.60 -17.06 14.51
CA ILE A 369 -11.49 -16.69 13.63
C ILE A 369 -11.83 -15.39 12.89
N LEU A 370 -13.06 -15.31 12.39
CA LEU A 370 -13.62 -14.10 11.79
C LEU A 370 -14.72 -13.52 12.68
N ILE A 371 -14.75 -12.20 12.80
CA ILE A 371 -15.75 -11.45 13.56
C ILE A 371 -16.63 -10.70 12.57
N LYS A 372 -17.95 -10.82 12.74
CA LYS A 372 -18.93 -10.23 11.83
C LYS A 372 -19.32 -8.81 12.25
N HIS A 373 -19.29 -7.89 11.29
CA HIS A 373 -19.72 -6.51 11.41
C HIS A 373 -20.76 -6.19 10.32
N GLY A 374 -22.01 -6.61 10.53
CA GLY A 374 -23.08 -6.44 9.54
C GLY A 374 -22.82 -7.24 8.26
N ASN A 375 -22.56 -6.56 7.14
CA ASN A 375 -22.21 -7.16 5.85
C ASN A 375 -20.70 -7.33 5.64
N LYS A 376 -19.89 -6.88 6.60
CA LYS A 376 -18.44 -6.97 6.58
C LYS A 376 -17.94 -7.88 7.69
N GLN A 377 -16.65 -8.19 7.66
CA GLN A 377 -15.99 -8.99 8.68
C GLN A 377 -14.55 -8.54 8.89
N THR A 378 -13.97 -8.90 10.03
CA THR A 378 -12.57 -8.69 10.37
C THR A 378 -11.97 -9.98 10.91
N LEU A 379 -10.63 -10.08 10.87
CA LEU A 379 -9.92 -11.14 11.57
C LEU A 379 -9.95 -10.86 13.07
N GLY A 380 -10.28 -11.86 13.89
CA GLY A 380 -10.36 -11.67 15.34
C GLY A 380 -8.99 -11.54 16.00
N THR A 381 -8.79 -10.48 16.77
CA THR A 381 -7.62 -10.33 17.65
C THR A 381 -7.64 -11.37 18.78
N PHE A 382 -6.51 -11.62 19.44
CA PHE A 382 -6.51 -12.56 20.58
C PHE A 382 -7.48 -12.15 21.69
N GLU A 383 -7.69 -10.84 21.90
CA GLU A 383 -8.59 -10.32 22.94
C GLU A 383 -10.05 -10.54 22.60
N GLU A 384 -10.46 -10.21 21.37
CA GLU A 384 -11.85 -10.38 20.94
C GLU A 384 -12.22 -11.86 20.96
N ARG A 385 -11.31 -12.72 20.48
CA ARG A 385 -11.50 -14.17 20.48
C ARG A 385 -11.70 -14.73 21.88
N ILE A 386 -10.81 -14.41 22.81
CA ILE A 386 -10.87 -14.89 24.19
C ILE A 386 -12.06 -14.28 24.96
N SER A 387 -12.43 -13.04 24.65
CA SER A 387 -13.60 -12.37 25.25
C SER A 387 -14.91 -13.00 24.79
N ALA A 388 -15.01 -13.35 23.50
CA ALA A 388 -16.17 -14.03 22.94
C ALA A 388 -16.29 -15.48 23.46
N ASN A 389 -15.17 -16.20 23.59
CA ASN A 389 -15.15 -17.55 24.12
C ASN A 389 -13.94 -17.80 25.04
N LYS A 390 -14.20 -17.80 26.35
CA LYS A 390 -13.18 -18.01 27.40
C LYS A 390 -12.53 -19.39 27.37
N ASN A 391 -13.10 -20.34 26.65
CA ASN A 391 -12.60 -21.71 26.55
C ASN A 391 -11.59 -21.90 25.39
N ILE A 392 -11.39 -20.90 24.54
CA ILE A 392 -10.36 -20.95 23.47
C ILE A 392 -8.99 -21.25 24.10
N GLY A 393 -8.34 -22.29 23.58
CA GLY A 393 -7.06 -22.80 24.05
C GLY A 393 -7.14 -23.79 25.23
N ASP A 394 -8.32 -24.07 25.79
CA ASP A 394 -8.51 -25.00 26.91
C ASP A 394 -9.48 -26.16 26.61
N ARG A 395 -10.06 -26.18 25.39
CA ARG A 395 -10.88 -27.31 24.90
C ARG A 395 -10.06 -28.58 24.65
N ALA A 396 -10.73 -29.71 24.42
CA ALA A 396 -10.06 -30.95 24.02
C ALA A 396 -9.50 -30.86 22.58
N ASN A 397 -10.26 -30.24 21.68
CA ASN A 397 -9.89 -30.05 20.28
C ASN A 397 -9.67 -28.55 20.02
N ASN A 398 -8.46 -28.06 20.27
CA ASN A 398 -8.08 -26.69 19.92
C ASN A 398 -7.22 -26.70 18.66
N PHE A 399 -7.35 -25.64 17.87
CA PHE A 399 -6.42 -25.31 16.80
C PHE A 399 -5.13 -24.73 17.39
N LEU A 400 -4.01 -24.78 16.67
CA LEU A 400 -2.75 -24.22 17.16
C LEU A 400 -2.88 -22.72 17.47
N ILE A 401 -3.63 -21.98 16.65
CA ILE A 401 -3.89 -20.55 16.88
C ILE A 401 -4.66 -20.29 18.18
N ASP A 402 -5.57 -21.18 18.58
CA ASP A 402 -6.29 -21.07 19.85
C ASP A 402 -5.35 -21.18 21.03
N LEU A 403 -4.40 -22.13 20.96
CA LEU A 403 -3.39 -22.34 21.99
C LEU A 403 -2.52 -21.09 22.14
N VAL A 404 -2.08 -20.53 21.01
CA VAL A 404 -1.25 -19.33 20.98
C VAL A 404 -1.98 -18.12 21.53
N HIS A 405 -3.23 -17.87 21.10
CA HIS A 405 -4.02 -16.74 21.59
C HIS A 405 -4.31 -16.83 23.08
N ARG A 406 -4.51 -18.06 23.61
CA ARG A 406 -4.65 -18.27 25.05
C ARG A 406 -3.35 -17.94 25.80
N ALA A 407 -2.19 -18.34 25.27
CA ALA A 407 -0.92 -17.99 25.87
C ALA A 407 -0.67 -16.48 25.84
N MET A 408 -1.02 -15.79 24.75
CA MET A 408 -0.93 -14.32 24.63
C MET A 408 -1.81 -13.63 25.69
N ALA A 409 -3.04 -14.11 25.89
CA ALA A 409 -3.93 -13.60 26.93
C ALA A 409 -3.37 -13.81 28.36
N LEU A 410 -2.80 -14.99 28.64
CA LEU A 410 -2.18 -15.30 29.94
C LEU A 410 -0.92 -14.46 30.20
N TYR A 411 -0.14 -14.19 29.14
CA TYR A 411 1.04 -13.33 29.20
C TYR A 411 0.64 -11.88 29.48
N LYS A 412 -0.35 -11.33 28.76
CA LYS A 412 -0.90 -9.98 29.02
C LYS A 412 -1.47 -9.84 30.44
N GLY A 413 -2.17 -10.86 30.93
CA GLY A 413 -2.80 -10.86 32.25
C GLY A 413 -1.82 -10.88 33.44
N ASN A 414 -0.51 -10.90 33.20
CA ASN A 414 0.55 -10.97 34.22
C ASN A 414 0.45 -12.19 35.18
N ASN A 415 -0.30 -13.23 34.84
CA ASN A 415 -0.44 -14.44 35.64
C ASN A 415 0.64 -15.46 35.27
N ARG A 416 1.89 -15.19 35.68
CA ARG A 416 3.07 -16.01 35.31
C ARG A 416 2.90 -17.49 35.69
N LYS A 417 2.31 -17.80 36.84
CA LYS A 417 2.11 -19.20 37.28
C LYS A 417 1.18 -19.96 36.32
N ALA A 418 0.05 -19.36 35.96
CA ALA A 418 -0.90 -19.98 35.03
C ALA A 418 -0.29 -20.12 33.63
N LEU A 419 0.47 -19.11 33.16
CA LEU A 419 1.18 -19.19 31.90
C LEU A 419 2.20 -20.34 31.87
N LEU A 420 3.03 -20.49 32.91
CA LEU A 420 4.03 -21.55 32.98
C LEU A 420 3.39 -22.94 33.00
N GLN A 421 2.29 -23.11 33.75
CA GLN A 421 1.51 -24.35 33.72
C GLN A 421 0.97 -24.64 32.32
N TYR A 422 0.44 -23.62 31.64
CA TYR A 422 -0.08 -23.75 30.29
C TYR A 422 1.02 -24.14 29.28
N ILE A 423 2.17 -23.46 29.31
CA ILE A 423 3.33 -23.77 28.46
C ILE A 423 3.83 -25.20 28.71
N SER A 424 3.87 -25.68 29.96
CA SER A 424 4.24 -27.07 30.25
C SER A 424 3.30 -28.10 29.61
N LYS A 425 2.02 -27.74 29.42
CA LYS A 425 1.00 -28.61 28.82
C LYS A 425 1.08 -28.62 27.30
N VAL A 426 1.26 -27.45 26.67
CA VAL A 426 1.07 -27.30 25.21
C VAL A 426 2.32 -26.97 24.41
N ALA A 427 3.40 -26.50 25.06
CA ALA A 427 4.57 -25.91 24.39
C ALA A 427 5.91 -26.21 25.10
N ALA A 428 6.01 -27.37 25.76
CA ALA A 428 7.14 -27.74 26.62
C ALA A 428 8.49 -27.94 25.91
N GLN A 429 8.48 -28.06 24.58
CA GLN A 429 9.66 -28.27 23.75
C GLN A 429 9.85 -27.11 22.76
N PRO A 430 11.09 -26.65 22.51
CA PRO A 430 11.37 -25.57 21.56
C PRO A 430 10.89 -25.83 20.13
N GLU A 431 10.83 -27.10 19.72
CA GLU A 431 10.49 -27.57 18.37
C GLU A 431 8.99 -27.66 18.12
N ASN A 432 8.16 -27.49 19.16
CA ASN A 432 6.71 -27.60 19.07
C ASN A 432 6.13 -26.57 18.07
N SER A 433 5.17 -27.01 17.25
CA SER A 433 4.49 -26.18 16.25
C SER A 433 3.90 -24.89 16.84
N PHE A 434 3.52 -24.88 18.12
CA PHE A 434 3.13 -23.68 18.86
C PHE A 434 4.13 -22.53 18.72
N TRP A 435 5.42 -22.79 18.88
CA TRP A 435 6.44 -21.74 18.79
C TRP A 435 6.69 -21.29 17.35
N ARG A 436 6.46 -22.17 16.37
CA ARG A 436 6.52 -21.82 14.94
C ARG A 436 5.37 -20.89 14.56
N VAL A 437 4.18 -21.14 15.09
CA VAL A 437 3.01 -20.25 14.93
C VAL A 437 3.29 -18.87 15.53
N ILE A 438 3.84 -18.80 16.75
CA ILE A 438 4.23 -17.52 17.36
C ILE A 438 5.27 -16.78 16.51
N THR A 439 6.27 -17.50 15.99
CA THR A 439 7.30 -16.90 15.12
C THR A 439 6.65 -16.30 13.87
N SER A 440 5.78 -17.07 13.22
CA SER A 440 5.03 -16.63 12.03
C SER A 440 4.18 -15.39 12.34
N LEU A 441 3.45 -15.39 13.46
CA LEU A 441 2.66 -14.25 13.91
C LEU A 441 3.51 -13.00 14.14
N CYS A 442 4.71 -13.13 14.72
CA CYS A 442 5.60 -11.98 14.89
C CYS A 442 6.06 -11.40 13.55
N GLU A 443 6.17 -12.23 12.50
CA GLU A 443 6.55 -11.76 11.15
C GLU A 443 5.41 -11.05 10.42
N VAL A 444 4.14 -11.38 10.70
CA VAL A 444 2.99 -10.87 9.93
C VAL A 444 2.09 -9.90 10.70
N LEU A 445 2.16 -9.85 12.03
CA LEU A 445 1.34 -8.95 12.83
C LEU A 445 1.80 -7.49 12.67
N PRO A 446 0.87 -6.51 12.60
CA PRO A 446 1.25 -5.10 12.50
C PRO A 446 2.12 -4.64 13.67
N ASN A 447 3.23 -3.97 13.36
CA ASN A 447 4.14 -3.42 14.35
C ASN A 447 3.39 -2.48 15.32
N GLY A 448 3.60 -2.70 16.62
CA GLY A 448 2.96 -1.91 17.67
C GLY A 448 1.51 -2.30 18.02
N SER A 449 0.89 -3.22 17.28
CA SER A 449 -0.38 -3.82 17.66
C SER A 449 -0.25 -4.60 18.98
N GLU A 450 -1.37 -4.73 19.70
CA GLU A 450 -1.35 -5.44 20.99
C GLU A 450 -1.01 -6.92 20.80
N ASP A 451 -1.60 -7.58 19.79
CA ASP A 451 -1.25 -8.93 19.37
C ASP A 451 0.26 -9.07 19.10
N HIS A 452 0.87 -8.14 18.33
CA HIS A 452 2.31 -8.19 18.05
C HIS A 452 3.15 -8.10 19.34
N LYS A 453 2.79 -7.21 20.27
CA LYS A 453 3.52 -7.09 21.56
C LYS A 453 3.46 -8.39 22.38
N GLN A 454 2.29 -9.02 22.45
CA GLN A 454 2.13 -10.24 23.25
C GLN A 454 2.83 -11.44 22.59
N ALA A 455 2.72 -11.59 21.26
CA ALA A 455 3.44 -12.62 20.52
C ALA A 455 4.96 -12.46 20.64
N LEU A 456 5.48 -11.23 20.43
CA LEU A 456 6.90 -10.92 20.55
C LEU A 456 7.41 -11.13 21.99
N GLY A 457 6.60 -10.77 22.98
CA GLY A 457 6.92 -10.99 24.39
C GLY A 457 7.07 -12.47 24.73
N LEU A 458 6.18 -13.33 24.22
CA LEU A 458 6.29 -14.78 24.37
C LEU A 458 7.52 -15.33 23.65
N LEU A 459 7.79 -14.89 22.42
CA LEU A 459 8.92 -15.36 21.62
C LEU A 459 10.27 -14.98 22.24
N THR A 460 10.41 -13.73 22.68
CA THR A 460 11.63 -13.20 23.33
C THR A 460 11.93 -13.97 24.62
N ASN A 461 10.89 -14.37 25.37
CA ASN A 461 11.04 -15.10 26.63
C ASN A 461 10.97 -16.63 26.47
N LYS A 462 10.97 -17.17 25.24
CA LYS A 462 10.74 -18.59 24.94
C LYS A 462 11.59 -19.52 25.79
N GLU A 463 12.91 -19.34 25.82
CA GLU A 463 13.82 -20.23 26.55
C GLU A 463 13.57 -20.22 28.06
N SER A 464 13.35 -19.03 28.64
CA SER A 464 13.09 -18.90 30.08
C SER A 464 11.75 -19.53 30.45
N LEU A 465 10.70 -19.29 29.64
CA LEU A 465 9.38 -19.85 29.85
C LEU A 465 9.38 -21.38 29.78
N ILE A 466 10.07 -21.96 28.78
CA ILE A 466 10.21 -23.41 28.65
C ILE A 466 10.96 -23.98 29.87
N ARG A 467 12.09 -23.38 30.26
CA ARG A 467 12.90 -23.83 31.40
C ARG A 467 12.11 -23.78 32.70
N GLU A 468 11.46 -22.66 32.99
CA GLU A 468 10.68 -22.46 34.22
C GLU A 468 9.44 -23.35 34.27
N SER A 469 8.81 -23.65 33.13
CA SER A 469 7.63 -24.51 33.07
C SER A 469 7.90 -25.94 33.56
N LYS A 470 9.11 -26.46 33.30
CA LYS A 470 9.55 -27.78 33.77
C LYS A 470 9.66 -27.85 35.30
N THR A 471 10.11 -26.77 35.93
CA THR A 471 10.22 -26.68 37.41
C THR A 471 8.84 -26.68 38.08
N VAL A 472 7.86 -26.00 37.48
CA VAL A 472 6.47 -25.98 37.97
C VAL A 472 5.86 -27.37 37.86
N GLN A 473 6.11 -28.11 36.77
CA GLN A 473 5.64 -29.48 36.59
C GLN A 473 6.21 -30.43 37.65
N ALA A 474 7.51 -30.35 37.96
CA ALA A 474 8.14 -31.16 39.00
C ALA A 474 7.51 -30.90 40.40
N THR A 475 7.19 -29.64 40.71
CA THR A 475 6.59 -29.27 42.00
C THR A 475 5.17 -29.82 42.16
N VAL A 476 4.39 -29.84 41.08
CA VAL A 476 3.02 -30.40 41.07
C VAL A 476 3.04 -31.92 41.19
N THR A 477 3.99 -32.60 40.53
CA THR A 477 4.14 -34.05 40.63
C THR A 477 4.53 -34.48 42.05
N ILE A 478 5.47 -33.76 42.69
CA ILE A 478 5.87 -34.01 44.08
C ILE A 478 4.70 -33.81 45.05
N GLN A 479 3.86 -32.79 44.84
CA GLN A 479 2.66 -32.59 45.64
C GLN A 479 1.65 -33.73 45.48
N ARG A 480 1.40 -34.23 44.25
CA ARG A 480 0.47 -35.35 44.05
C ARG A 480 0.94 -36.64 44.74
N THR A 481 2.22 -36.95 44.68
CA THR A 481 2.81 -38.13 45.35
C THR A 481 2.86 -38.02 46.88
N LEU A 482 2.65 -36.82 47.45
CA LEU A 482 2.56 -36.62 48.90
C LEU A 482 1.13 -36.81 49.44
N PHE A 483 0.13 -36.89 48.55
CA PHE A 483 -1.28 -37.10 48.87
C PHE A 483 -1.84 -38.44 48.37
N GLU A 484 -0.98 -39.28 47.79
CA GLU A 484 -1.18 -40.73 47.60
C GLU A 484 -0.45 -41.47 48.72
#